data_AF-A0A928FQD7-F1
#
_entry.id   AF-A0A928FQD7-F1
#
_cell.length_a   1.000
_cell.length_b   1.000
_cell.length_c   1.000
_cell.angle_alpha   90.00
_cell.angle_beta   90.00
_cell.angle_gamma   90.00
#
_symmetry.space_group_name_H-M   'P 1'
#
loop_
_entity.id
_entity.type
_entity.pdbx_description
1 polymer ?
#
loop_
_entity_poly.entity_id
_entity_poly.type
_entity_poly.pdbx_seq_one_letter_code
_entity_poly.pdbx_strand_id
1 'polypeptide(L)'
;MNDKFMLESEQFSLSLDFQVFESDIAYPSNTILSVSVSSDGFSAATTMDIDIKAVCDFCNELENVYNTLKGSAKIQEAYGTQFILFSGDSLGHIMVSGFIDSQGTNGFWQELKFENRIDQTYLPGFLKGLTNFVTQFKK
;
A
#
# COMPACT_ATOMS: atom_id res chain seq x y z
N MET A 1 -17.23 -6.19 -3.47
CA MET A 1 -17.28 -5.51 -2.16
C MET A 1 -15.96 -4.77 -2.09
N ASN A 2 -15.96 -3.44 -2.04
CA ASN A 2 -14.73 -2.66 -2.00
C ASN A 2 -14.24 -2.62 -0.55
N ASP A 3 -13.09 -3.21 -0.30
CA ASP A 3 -12.47 -3.24 1.01
C ASP A 3 -11.44 -2.10 1.07
N LYS A 4 -11.87 -0.97 1.65
CA LYS A 4 -11.04 0.24 1.80
C LYS A 4 -10.34 0.23 3.17
N PHE A 5 -9.01 0.30 3.14
CA PHE A 5 -8.15 0.36 4.31
C PHE A 5 -7.49 1.73 4.40
N MET A 6 -7.57 2.35 5.57
CA MET A 6 -7.09 3.71 5.79
C MET A 6 -6.07 3.75 6.91
N LEU A 7 -4.94 4.37 6.62
CA LEU A 7 -3.89 4.72 7.57
C LEU A 7 -3.90 6.24 7.70
N GLU A 8 -4.23 6.75 8.87
CA GLU A 8 -4.39 8.18 9.13
C GLU A 8 -3.59 8.58 10.36
N SER A 9 -2.81 9.63 10.21
CA SER A 9 -2.05 10.31 11.25
C SER A 9 -2.32 11.82 11.15
N GLU A 10 -1.69 12.65 11.98
CA GLU A 10 -2.00 14.08 12.05
C GLU A 10 -1.82 14.84 10.72
N GLN A 11 -0.82 14.47 9.92
CA GLN A 11 -0.45 15.19 8.70
C GLN A 11 -0.38 14.28 7.46
N PHE A 12 -0.70 12.99 7.60
CA PHE A 12 -0.58 12.01 6.53
C PHE A 12 -1.78 11.08 6.54
N SER A 13 -2.35 10.85 5.35
CA SER A 13 -3.32 9.80 5.11
C SER A 13 -2.94 8.98 3.89
N LEU A 14 -3.12 7.66 4.00
CA LEU A 14 -3.00 6.70 2.92
C LEU A 14 -4.23 5.81 2.92
N SER A 15 -4.85 5.64 1.75
CA SER A 15 -5.96 4.75 1.53
C SER A 15 -5.60 3.73 0.46
N LEU A 16 -5.89 2.46 0.73
CA LEU A 16 -5.79 1.34 -0.19
C LEU A 16 -7.18 0.72 -0.36
N ASP A 17 -7.66 0.59 -1.60
CA ASP A 17 -8.90 -0.12 -1.93
C ASP A 17 -8.61 -1.18 -3.01
N PHE A 18 -9.07 -2.41 -2.79
CA PHE A 18 -8.72 -3.56 -3.60
C PHE A 18 -9.92 -4.08 -4.37
N GLN A 19 -9.73 -4.26 -5.67
CA GLN A 19 -10.65 -4.99 -6.55
C GLN A 19 -9.94 -6.23 -7.10
N VAL A 20 -10.25 -7.39 -6.52
CA VAL A 20 -9.68 -8.69 -6.92
C VAL A 20 -10.53 -9.33 -8.01
N PHE A 21 -9.88 -9.81 -9.06
CA PHE A 21 -10.48 -10.55 -10.16
C PHE A 21 -10.21 -12.05 -9.98
N GLU A 22 -11.13 -12.75 -9.30
CA GLU A 22 -10.94 -14.16 -8.92
C GLU A 22 -10.72 -15.10 -10.13
N SER A 23 -11.33 -14.77 -11.28
CA SER A 23 -11.11 -15.49 -12.54
C SER A 23 -9.66 -15.48 -13.00
N ASP A 24 -8.90 -14.47 -12.58
CA ASP A 24 -7.56 -14.17 -13.06
C ASP A 24 -6.48 -14.46 -12.01
N ILE A 25 -6.81 -15.09 -10.87
CA ILE A 25 -5.86 -15.42 -9.77
C ILE A 25 -4.62 -16.21 -10.25
N ALA A 26 -4.72 -16.91 -11.37
CA ALA A 26 -3.59 -17.63 -11.97
C ALA A 26 -2.54 -16.70 -12.59
N TYR A 27 -2.87 -15.43 -12.84
CA TYR A 27 -2.02 -14.43 -13.49
C TYR A 27 -1.43 -13.42 -12.48
N PRO A 28 -0.25 -12.85 -12.77
CA PRO A 28 0.47 -11.94 -11.87
C PRO A 28 -0.09 -10.50 -11.83
N SER A 29 -1.16 -10.22 -12.56
CA SER A 29 -1.94 -8.98 -12.46
C SER A 29 -3.41 -9.38 -12.41
N ASN A 30 -3.92 -9.48 -11.19
CA ASN A 30 -5.26 -10.01 -10.90
C ASN A 30 -6.03 -9.13 -9.92
N THR A 31 -5.44 -8.00 -9.52
CA THR A 31 -6.01 -7.08 -8.54
C THR A 31 -5.69 -5.65 -8.95
N ILE A 32 -6.73 -4.81 -9.01
CA ILE A 32 -6.56 -3.36 -9.09
C ILE A 32 -6.50 -2.83 -7.66
N LEU A 33 -5.40 -2.17 -7.32
CA LEU A 33 -5.23 -1.43 -6.08
C LEU A 33 -5.42 0.06 -6.35
N SER A 34 -6.52 0.62 -5.85
CA SER A 34 -6.72 2.07 -5.83
C SER A 34 -5.98 2.67 -4.64
N VAL A 35 -5.10 3.63 -4.92
CA VAL A 35 -4.28 4.31 -3.93
C VAL A 35 -4.72 5.76 -3.84
N SER A 36 -4.86 6.28 -2.62
CA SER A 36 -4.96 7.72 -2.39
C SER A 36 -4.02 8.11 -1.26
N VAL A 37 -3.21 9.13 -1.48
CA VAL A 37 -2.28 9.66 -0.50
C VAL A 37 -2.50 11.16 -0.35
N SER A 38 -2.43 11.65 0.89
CA SER A 38 -2.37 13.08 1.18
C SER A 38 -1.39 13.34 2.31
N SER A 39 -0.51 14.33 2.10
CA SER A 39 0.45 14.80 3.09
C SER A 39 0.86 16.25 2.82
N ASP A 40 0.95 17.07 3.86
CA ASP A 40 1.46 18.46 3.79
C ASP A 40 0.86 19.32 2.66
N GLY A 41 -0.45 19.18 2.42
CA GLY A 41 -1.16 19.89 1.36
C GLY A 41 -0.98 19.32 -0.06
N PHE A 42 -0.13 18.30 -0.24
CA PHE A 42 -0.05 17.50 -1.46
C PHE A 42 -1.02 16.32 -1.38
N SER A 43 -1.58 15.94 -2.53
CA SER A 43 -2.41 14.75 -2.64
C SER A 43 -2.38 14.19 -4.05
N ALA A 44 -2.46 12.87 -4.17
CA ALA A 44 -2.70 12.20 -5.43
C ALA A 44 -3.50 10.93 -5.22
N ALA A 45 -4.22 10.53 -6.28
CA ALA A 45 -4.94 9.28 -6.35
C ALA A 45 -4.67 8.63 -7.70
N THR A 46 -4.50 7.31 -7.69
CA THR A 46 -4.21 6.51 -8.88
C THR A 46 -4.62 5.07 -8.64
N THR A 47 -4.43 4.22 -9.64
CA THR A 47 -4.54 2.77 -9.53
C THR A 47 -3.19 2.11 -9.78
N MET A 48 -3.03 0.91 -9.25
CA MET A 48 -1.87 0.04 -9.45
C MET A 48 -2.37 -1.35 -9.83
N ASP A 49 -1.80 -1.92 -10.88
CA ASP A 49 -2.05 -3.31 -11.28
C ASP A 49 -1.09 -4.25 -10.53
N ILE A 50 -1.65 -5.07 -9.63
CA ILE A 50 -0.88 -5.90 -8.70
C ILE A 50 -1.37 -7.37 -8.66
N ASP A 51 -0.55 -8.24 -8.07
CA ASP A 51 -0.93 -9.60 -7.72
C ASP A 51 -1.47 -9.64 -6.27
N ILE A 52 -2.62 -10.27 -6.05
CA ILE A 52 -3.15 -10.52 -4.71
C ILE A 52 -2.15 -11.28 -3.82
N LYS A 53 -1.31 -12.15 -4.39
CA LYS A 53 -0.26 -12.85 -3.64
C LYS A 53 0.81 -11.89 -3.13
N ALA A 54 1.16 -10.86 -3.92
CA ALA A 54 2.07 -9.82 -3.47
C ALA A 54 1.46 -9.00 -2.31
N VAL A 55 0.12 -8.85 -2.26
CA VAL A 55 -0.56 -8.25 -1.08
C VAL A 55 -0.40 -9.14 0.15
N CYS A 56 -0.52 -10.46 0.01
CA CYS A 56 -0.29 -11.41 1.11
C CYS A 56 1.14 -11.28 1.67
N ASP A 57 2.13 -11.24 0.79
CA ASP A 57 3.54 -11.08 1.17
C ASP A 57 3.77 -9.73 1.84
N PHE A 58 3.25 -8.64 1.25
CA PHE A 58 3.28 -7.31 1.84
C PHE A 58 2.68 -7.27 3.25
N CYS A 59 1.55 -7.95 3.50
CA CYS A 59 0.94 -8.01 4.83
C CYS A 59 1.84 -8.72 5.85
N ASN A 60 2.45 -9.84 5.46
CA ASN A 60 3.37 -10.59 6.34
C ASN A 60 4.64 -9.76 6.63
N GLU A 61 5.18 -9.07 5.62
CA GLU A 61 6.32 -8.18 5.79
C GLU A 61 5.96 -6.98 6.67
N LEU A 62 4.78 -6.38 6.49
CA LEU A 62 4.32 -5.24 7.27
C LEU A 62 4.07 -5.61 8.73
N GLU A 63 3.56 -6.82 8.98
CA GLU A 63 3.46 -7.39 10.31
C GLU A 63 4.84 -7.57 10.96
N ASN A 64 5.85 -8.03 10.21
CA ASN A 64 7.21 -8.12 10.71
C ASN A 64 7.82 -6.73 10.99
N VAL A 65 7.60 -5.75 10.11
CA VAL A 65 8.01 -4.36 10.33
C VAL A 65 7.37 -3.79 11.58
N TYR A 66 6.07 -4.02 11.77
CA TYR A 66 5.37 -3.63 12.99
C TYR A 66 5.98 -4.30 14.22
N ASN A 67 6.14 -5.62 14.24
CA ASN A 67 6.60 -6.33 15.44
C ASN A 67 8.06 -6.05 15.81
N THR A 68 8.91 -5.80 14.82
CA THR A 68 10.37 -5.69 15.02
C THR A 68 10.91 -4.27 14.88
N LEU A 69 10.12 -3.34 14.34
CA LEU A 69 10.54 -1.99 13.94
C LEU A 69 11.73 -2.00 12.97
N LYS A 70 11.89 -3.09 12.22
CA LYS A 70 13.02 -3.34 11.31
C LYS A 70 12.55 -3.92 9.98
N GLY A 71 13.41 -3.79 8.99
CA GLY A 71 13.13 -4.27 7.64
C GLY A 71 12.18 -3.37 6.89
N SER A 72 11.56 -3.93 5.85
CA SER A 72 10.65 -3.20 4.98
C SER A 72 9.54 -4.09 4.44
N ALA A 73 8.40 -3.49 4.16
CA ALA A 73 7.29 -4.10 3.45
C ALA A 73 6.97 -3.26 2.22
N LYS A 74 7.01 -3.86 1.05
CA LYS A 74 6.81 -3.13 -0.21
C LYS A 74 5.70 -3.76 -1.03
N ILE A 75 4.79 -2.92 -1.54
CA ILE A 75 3.86 -3.30 -2.59
C ILE A 75 4.14 -2.47 -3.84
N GLN A 76 4.20 -3.13 -5.00
CA GLN A 76 4.59 -2.53 -6.27
C GLN A 76 3.75 -3.13 -7.39
N GLU A 77 3.52 -2.34 -8.43
CA GLU A 77 2.93 -2.83 -9.68
C GLU A 77 3.71 -3.99 -10.30
N ALA A 78 3.00 -4.93 -10.90
CA ALA A 78 3.62 -6.08 -11.56
C ALA A 78 4.51 -5.69 -12.75
N TYR A 79 4.09 -4.67 -13.52
CA TYR A 79 4.77 -4.22 -14.74
C TYR A 79 5.08 -2.72 -14.76
N GLY A 80 4.95 -2.07 -13.61
CA GLY A 80 5.09 -0.63 -13.47
C GLY A 80 6.12 -0.23 -12.41
N THR A 81 6.28 1.08 -12.27
CA THR A 81 7.23 1.69 -11.34
C THR A 81 6.56 2.17 -10.06
N GLN A 82 5.23 2.19 -10.00
CA GLN A 82 4.51 2.70 -8.83
C GLN A 82 4.68 1.74 -7.65
N PHE A 83 4.94 2.28 -6.47
CA PHE A 83 5.10 1.48 -5.26
C PHE A 83 4.77 2.26 -3.99
N ILE A 84 4.48 1.50 -2.93
CA ILE A 84 4.38 1.97 -1.55
C ILE A 84 5.31 1.12 -0.71
N LEU A 85 6.07 1.77 0.17
CA LEU A 85 7.08 1.16 1.02
C LEU A 85 6.85 1.59 2.46
N PHE A 86 6.80 0.61 3.35
CA PHE A 86 6.88 0.79 4.79
C PHE A 86 8.25 0.31 5.25
N SER A 87 8.99 1.09 6.04
CA SER A 87 10.24 0.65 6.64
C SER A 87 10.35 1.06 8.09
N GLY A 88 10.90 0.16 8.91
CA GLY A 88 11.14 0.44 10.33
C GLY A 88 12.47 1.13 10.54
N ASP A 89 12.51 2.18 11.37
CA ASP A 89 13.74 2.93 11.68
C ASP A 89 14.50 2.43 12.92
N SER A 90 14.04 1.32 13.54
CA SER A 90 14.52 0.78 14.82
C SER A 90 14.36 1.70 16.04
N LEU A 91 13.75 2.88 15.90
CA LEU A 91 13.60 3.91 16.94
C LEU A 91 12.13 4.14 17.32
N GLY A 92 11.22 3.24 16.94
CA GLY A 92 9.79 3.34 17.27
C GLY A 92 8.93 3.98 16.18
N HIS A 93 9.53 4.35 15.04
CA HIS A 93 8.79 4.97 13.95
C HIS A 93 8.84 4.13 12.68
N ILE A 94 7.78 4.28 11.90
CA ILE A 94 7.65 3.68 10.59
C ILE A 94 7.72 4.79 9.55
N MET A 95 8.63 4.63 8.60
CA MET A 95 8.67 5.46 7.42
C MET A 95 7.72 4.88 6.38
N VAL A 96 6.86 5.72 5.82
CA VAL A 96 5.95 5.39 4.72
C VAL A 96 6.32 6.25 3.53
N SER A 97 6.83 5.63 2.48
CA SER A 97 7.24 6.32 1.26
C SER A 97 6.66 5.66 0.02
N GLY A 98 6.70 6.36 -1.10
CA GLY A 98 6.20 5.81 -2.34
C GLY A 98 6.40 6.71 -3.54
N PHE A 99 6.14 6.11 -4.69
CA PHE A 99 6.07 6.76 -5.99
C PHE A 99 4.78 6.34 -6.65
N ILE A 100 3.97 7.32 -7.07
CA ILE A 100 2.74 7.09 -7.82
C ILE A 100 2.65 8.08 -8.97
N ASP A 101 2.00 7.67 -10.05
CA ASP A 101 1.84 8.49 -11.25
C ASP A 101 0.44 8.34 -11.87
N SER A 102 0.11 9.24 -12.79
CA SER A 102 -1.20 9.29 -13.45
C SER A 102 -1.35 8.31 -14.61
N GLN A 103 -0.36 7.45 -14.87
CA GLN A 103 -0.31 6.48 -15.97
C GLN A 103 -0.58 7.08 -17.36
N GLY A 104 -0.45 8.40 -17.50
CA GLY A 104 -0.70 9.10 -18.76
C GLY A 104 -2.14 8.98 -19.28
N THR A 105 -3.14 8.59 -18.47
CA THR A 105 -4.49 8.18 -18.96
C THR A 105 -5.19 9.26 -19.80
N ASN A 106 -4.91 10.54 -19.54
CA ASN A 106 -5.48 11.68 -20.27
C ASN A 106 -4.48 12.38 -21.20
N GLY A 107 -3.38 11.70 -21.58
CA GLY A 107 -2.29 12.29 -22.38
C GLY A 107 -1.35 13.20 -21.58
N PHE A 108 -1.57 13.33 -20.28
CA PHE A 108 -0.73 14.11 -19.36
C PHE A 108 -0.14 13.22 -18.28
N TRP A 109 1.13 13.44 -18.00
CA TRP A 109 1.87 12.75 -16.95
C TRP A 109 1.95 13.64 -15.72
N GLN A 110 1.56 13.10 -14.57
CA GLN A 110 1.75 13.67 -13.26
C GLN A 110 2.37 12.60 -12.37
N GLU A 111 3.31 12.97 -11.51
CA GLU A 111 3.93 12.06 -10.55
C GLU A 111 3.93 12.68 -9.16
N LEU A 112 3.84 11.83 -8.13
CA LEU A 112 4.04 12.19 -6.73
C LEU A 112 5.02 11.21 -6.09
N LYS A 113 6.12 11.77 -5.57
CA LYS A 113 7.04 11.11 -4.65
C LYS A 113 6.71 11.61 -3.26
N PHE A 114 6.53 10.70 -2.31
CA PHE A 114 6.21 11.06 -0.94
C PHE A 114 7.02 10.25 0.07
N GLU A 115 7.25 10.84 1.23
CA GLU A 115 7.86 10.22 2.40
C GLU A 115 7.23 10.82 3.64
N ASN A 116 6.83 9.98 4.60
CA ASN A 116 6.17 10.37 5.83
C ASN A 116 6.66 9.50 6.99
N ARG A 117 6.94 10.11 8.14
CA ARG A 117 7.24 9.40 9.37
C ARG A 117 5.98 9.34 10.22
N ILE A 118 5.57 8.13 10.61
CA ILE A 118 4.44 7.93 11.52
C ILE A 118 4.87 7.15 12.75
N ASP A 119 4.14 7.34 13.85
CA ASP A 119 4.27 6.48 15.02
C ASP A 119 3.74 5.08 14.71
N GLN A 120 4.38 4.06 15.27
CA GLN A 120 3.95 2.68 15.14
C GLN A 120 2.48 2.47 15.61
N THR A 121 1.97 3.29 16.54
CA THR A 121 0.59 3.16 17.06
C THR A 121 -0.51 3.34 16.02
N TYR A 122 -0.22 3.92 14.85
CA TYR A 122 -1.20 4.09 13.77
C TYR A 122 -1.38 2.84 12.90
N LEU A 123 -0.42 1.90 12.92
CA LEU A 123 -0.44 0.69 12.07
C LEU A 123 -1.45 -0.40 12.47
N PRO A 124 -1.76 -0.69 13.75
CA PRO A 124 -2.50 -1.90 14.13
C PRO A 124 -3.87 -2.04 13.46
N GLY A 125 -4.64 -0.95 13.36
CA GLY A 125 -5.96 -0.96 12.74
C GLY A 125 -5.87 -1.25 11.23
N PHE A 126 -4.96 -0.56 10.55
CA PHE A 126 -4.68 -0.73 9.13
C PHE A 126 -4.20 -2.15 8.80
N LEU A 127 -3.18 -2.63 9.54
CA LEU A 127 -2.62 -3.97 9.37
C LEU A 127 -3.65 -5.06 9.63
N LYS A 128 -4.44 -4.96 10.71
CA LYS A 128 -5.49 -5.93 11.02
C LYS A 128 -6.52 -6.03 9.90
N GLY A 129 -6.93 -4.89 9.34
CA GLY A 129 -7.85 -4.85 8.20
C GLY A 129 -7.28 -5.60 7.00
N LEU A 130 -6.06 -5.26 6.60
CA LEU A 130 -5.38 -5.91 5.47
C LEU A 130 -5.21 -7.41 5.69
N THR A 131 -4.72 -7.82 6.86
CA THR A 131 -4.52 -9.24 7.19
C THR A 131 -5.82 -10.04 7.12
N ASN A 132 -6.93 -9.50 7.64
CA ASN A 132 -8.23 -10.14 7.55
C ASN A 132 -8.69 -10.30 6.10
N PHE A 133 -8.50 -9.27 5.27
CA PHE A 133 -8.83 -9.30 3.85
C PHE A 133 -8.02 -10.34 3.08
N VAL A 134 -6.71 -10.41 3.28
CA VAL A 134 -5.87 -11.36 2.53
C VAL A 134 -6.01 -12.80 2.99
N THR A 135 -6.59 -13.05 4.18
CA THR A 135 -6.72 -14.40 4.75
C THR A 135 -7.49 -15.35 3.83
N GLN A 136 -8.47 -14.86 3.07
CA GLN A 136 -9.23 -15.67 2.11
C GLN A 136 -8.40 -16.12 0.89
N PHE A 137 -7.23 -15.51 0.67
CA PHE A 137 -6.34 -15.77 -0.46
C PHE A 137 -5.04 -16.51 -0.08
N LYS A 138 -4.83 -16.85 1.21
CA LYS A 138 -3.63 -17.57 1.70
C LYS A 138 -3.63 -19.09 1.37
N LYS A 139 -4.21 -19.51 0.24
CA LYS A 139 -4.27 -20.93 -0.16
C LYS A 139 -2.99 -21.42 -0.83
#